data_AF-A0AAV8FX65-F1
#
_entry.id   AF-A0AAV8FX65-F1
#
_cell.length_a   1.000
_cell.length_b   1.000
_cell.length_c   1.000
_cell.angle_alpha   90.00
_cell.angle_beta   90.00
_cell.angle_gamma   90.00
#
_symmetry.space_group_name_H-M   'P 1'
#
loop_
_entity.id
_entity.type
_entity.pdbx_description
1 polymer ?
#
loop_
_entity_poly.entity_id
_entity_poly.type
_entity_poly.pdbx_seq_one_letter_code
_entity_poly.pdbx_strand_id
1 'polypeptide(L)'
;MTSPEMDAGAVPAPTHDSVFLSKPLFGLRLSYLLVIFSLLFFLLLSLSLLLLFLLLRRSRAAARARHVIAPIQAADHAEVEPMKRIEEGCSVAPPSTATTITTTTTVATTPTTASCSSSSRTNMNVEREEMGWGRWYSVEELEMATGDFSENSVIGKGGYGIVYRGVLPDFSVVAVKNLLDNKGQAEREFKVEVEAIGKVRHKNLVGLIGYCAEGPKRMLVYEYVDNGSLEQWLHGELGRANPLTWDVRMKIAIGTAKGIAYLHEGLEPKVVHRDIKSSNILLDKQWNPKVSDFGMAKLLGGGSSYVTTRVMGTFGYVAPDYASTGILSEGSDIYSFGVLLMELISGRSPVDYNRQPGEVNLVEWFKGMVGSRRIEEVLDPSMPVQPPPRALKRVLLVCLRCIDSDAQKRPKMGQVVHMLEGDEFPFRVEHRSPRDTSLAASALTPRRVQLASGIVDLERSMWR
;
A
#
# COMPACT_ATOMS: atom_id res chain seq x y z
N MET A 1 20.22 -55.76 71.89
CA MET A 1 21.55 -56.38 72.05
C MET A 1 21.85 -57.16 70.79
N THR A 2 23.02 -56.89 70.19
CA THR A 2 23.68 -57.57 69.06
C THR A 2 22.90 -57.73 67.74
N SER A 3 23.29 -56.94 66.74
CA SER A 3 23.12 -57.19 65.30
C SER A 3 24.51 -57.36 64.66
N PRO A 4 24.71 -58.28 63.70
CA PRO A 4 25.95 -58.36 62.94
C PRO A 4 25.82 -57.90 61.48
N GLU A 5 26.98 -57.43 61.01
CA GLU A 5 27.58 -57.54 59.67
C GLU A 5 26.98 -56.87 58.43
N MET A 6 27.80 -55.99 57.83
CA MET A 6 27.82 -55.70 56.40
C MET A 6 29.28 -55.66 55.91
N ASP A 7 29.44 -56.16 54.70
CA ASP A 7 30.60 -56.80 54.08
C ASP A 7 31.67 -55.84 53.50
N ALA A 8 32.87 -56.37 53.29
CA ALA A 8 34.07 -55.70 52.81
C ALA A 8 34.49 -56.13 51.40
N GLY A 9 35.14 -55.24 50.64
CA GLY A 9 35.86 -55.55 49.40
C GLY A 9 36.25 -54.27 48.66
N ALA A 10 37.42 -53.68 48.90
CA ALA A 10 38.78 -54.04 48.47
C ALA A 10 39.23 -53.32 47.17
N VAL A 11 40.40 -52.72 47.29
CA VAL A 11 41.11 -51.74 46.45
C VAL A 11 41.92 -52.41 45.33
N PRO A 12 42.26 -51.71 44.23
CA PRO A 12 43.48 -52.00 43.48
C PRO A 12 44.53 -50.88 43.56
N ALA A 13 45.79 -51.31 43.58
CA ALA A 13 47.03 -50.56 43.73
C ALA A 13 47.68 -50.20 42.34
N PRO A 14 48.81 -49.47 42.29
CA PRO A 14 49.17 -48.51 41.23
C PRO A 14 50.24 -48.99 40.22
N THR A 15 50.55 -48.15 39.22
CA THR A 15 51.90 -47.74 38.69
C THR A 15 51.92 -47.51 37.17
N HIS A 16 52.26 -46.29 36.73
CA HIS A 16 53.50 -45.95 36.01
C HIS A 16 53.40 -44.55 35.39
N ASP A 17 54.14 -43.60 35.98
CA ASP A 17 54.53 -42.35 35.34
C ASP A 17 55.38 -42.63 34.10
N SER A 18 55.08 -41.96 32.98
CA SER A 18 56.12 -41.49 32.06
C SER A 18 55.64 -40.27 31.28
N VAL A 19 56.04 -39.13 31.83
CA VAL A 19 56.22 -37.84 31.17
C VAL A 19 56.77 -38.02 29.75
N PHE A 20 56.02 -37.57 28.74
CA PHE A 20 56.60 -37.15 27.46
C PHE A 20 56.42 -35.64 27.28
N LEU A 21 57.54 -34.96 27.50
CA LEU A 21 57.82 -33.55 27.23
C LEU A 21 57.20 -33.06 25.91
N SER A 22 56.24 -32.14 26.00
CA SER A 22 56.01 -31.14 24.96
C SER A 22 57.11 -30.08 25.10
N LYS A 23 58.22 -30.27 24.37
CA LYS A 23 59.27 -29.25 24.25
C LYS A 23 58.71 -28.02 23.52
N PRO A 24 58.97 -26.79 24.02
CA PRO A 24 58.54 -25.57 23.35
C PRO A 24 59.43 -25.33 22.12
N LEU A 25 58.82 -25.22 20.95
CA LEU A 25 59.42 -24.50 19.83
C LEU A 25 59.29 -23.00 20.15
N PHE A 26 60.42 -22.31 20.29
CA PHE A 26 60.53 -20.84 20.51
C PHE A 26 60.17 -20.28 21.90
N GLY A 27 60.16 -21.08 22.96
CA GLY A 27 60.16 -20.56 24.34
C GLY A 27 58.86 -19.91 24.83
N LEU A 28 57.79 -19.89 24.02
CA LEU A 28 56.43 -19.61 24.49
C LEU A 28 55.64 -20.90 24.67
N ARG A 29 54.90 -21.04 25.77
CA ARG A 29 53.94 -22.15 25.96
C ARG A 29 53.02 -22.19 24.74
N LEU A 30 52.78 -23.38 24.18
CA LEU A 30 51.91 -23.60 23.01
C LEU A 30 50.52 -22.92 23.17
N SER A 31 50.04 -22.82 24.40
CA SER A 31 48.83 -22.07 24.76
C SER A 31 48.88 -20.59 24.36
N TYR A 32 50.02 -19.92 24.49
CA TYR A 32 50.17 -18.52 24.07
C TYR A 32 50.14 -18.36 22.56
N LEU A 33 50.75 -19.29 21.81
CA LEU A 33 50.67 -19.26 20.35
C LEU A 33 49.22 -19.44 19.89
N LEU A 34 48.47 -20.38 20.47
CA LEU A 34 47.05 -20.58 20.14
C LEU A 34 46.20 -19.34 20.45
N VAL A 35 46.46 -18.66 21.57
CA VAL A 35 45.77 -17.40 21.92
C VAL A 35 46.13 -16.29 20.93
N ILE A 36 47.41 -16.15 20.54
CA ILE A 36 47.84 -15.17 19.54
C ILE A 36 47.20 -15.45 18.19
N PHE A 37 47.18 -16.70 17.72
CA PHE A 37 46.52 -17.07 16.47
C PHE A 37 45.01 -16.81 16.50
N SER A 38 44.35 -17.09 17.64
CA SER A 38 42.93 -16.80 17.83
C SER A 38 42.65 -15.29 17.76
N LEU A 39 43.44 -14.47 18.47
CA LEU A 39 43.32 -13.01 18.43
C LEU A 39 43.60 -12.45 17.03
N LEU A 40 44.60 -12.99 16.32
CA LEU A 40 44.91 -12.59 14.95
C LEU A 40 43.77 -12.96 13.99
N PHE A 41 43.17 -14.14 14.16
CA PHE A 41 42.02 -14.58 13.38
C PHE A 41 40.80 -13.68 13.59
N PHE A 42 40.46 -13.35 14.84
CA PHE A 42 39.36 -12.42 15.13
C PHE A 42 39.65 -11.01 14.63
N LEU A 43 40.90 -10.55 14.70
CA LEU A 43 41.32 -9.26 14.14
C LEU A 43 41.13 -9.24 12.61
N LEU A 44 41.61 -10.27 11.91
CA LEU A 44 41.46 -10.40 10.45
C LEU A 44 39.99 -10.53 10.04
N LEU A 45 39.18 -11.27 10.79
CA LEU A 45 37.74 -11.38 10.57
C LEU A 45 37.06 -10.02 10.74
N SER A 46 37.41 -9.26 11.80
CA SER A 46 36.86 -7.93 12.04
C SER A 46 37.25 -6.93 10.94
N LEU A 47 38.50 -6.96 10.47
CA LEU A 47 38.98 -6.13 9.37
C LEU A 47 38.31 -6.50 8.04
N SER A 48 38.10 -7.79 7.79
CA SER A 48 37.37 -8.28 6.60
C SER A 48 35.91 -7.82 6.61
N LEU A 49 35.22 -7.93 7.76
CA LEU A 49 33.85 -7.44 7.93
C LEU A 49 33.76 -5.92 7.80
N LEU A 50 34.74 -5.18 8.34
CA LEU A 50 34.84 -3.73 8.17
C LEU A 50 35.07 -3.35 6.71
N LEU A 51 35.96 -4.05 6.00
CA LEU A 51 36.20 -3.84 4.58
C LEU A 51 34.95 -4.12 3.76
N LEU A 52 34.25 -5.24 4.03
CA LEU A 52 32.98 -5.57 3.39
C LEU A 52 31.93 -4.49 3.66
N PHE A 53 31.83 -4.00 4.90
CA PHE A 53 30.93 -2.91 5.25
C PHE A 53 31.28 -1.61 4.50
N LEU A 54 32.56 -1.26 4.39
CA LEU A 54 33.01 -0.09 3.63
C LEU A 54 32.78 -0.24 2.12
N LEU A 55 32.95 -1.44 1.56
CA LEU A 55 32.65 -1.74 0.16
C LEU A 55 31.14 -1.68 -0.12
N LEU A 56 30.31 -2.20 0.79
CA LEU A 56 28.85 -2.09 0.73
C LEU A 56 28.38 -0.63 0.90
N ARG A 57 29.07 0.16 1.73
CA ARG A 57 28.79 1.59 1.88
C ARG A 57 29.21 2.36 0.64
N ARG A 58 30.34 2.03 0.02
CA ARG A 58 30.82 2.63 -1.23
C ARG A 58 29.94 2.26 -2.42
N SER A 59 29.44 1.03 -2.49
CA SER A 59 28.48 0.62 -3.54
C SER A 59 27.14 1.34 -3.38
N ARG A 60 26.64 1.50 -2.14
CA ARG A 60 25.45 2.30 -1.84
C ARG A 60 25.65 3.80 -2.16
N ALA A 61 26.82 4.36 -1.85
CA ALA A 61 27.15 5.75 -2.19
C ALA A 61 27.28 5.97 -3.71
N ALA A 62 27.88 5.02 -4.43
CA ALA A 62 27.97 5.06 -5.89
C ALA A 62 26.60 4.87 -6.57
N ALA A 63 25.72 4.05 -6.00
CA ALA A 63 24.32 3.92 -6.45
C ALA A 63 23.55 5.24 -6.24
N ARG A 64 23.74 5.92 -5.09
CA ARG A 64 23.14 7.23 -4.83
C ARG A 64 23.69 8.33 -5.74
N ALA A 65 25.00 8.39 -5.98
CA ALA A 65 25.61 9.39 -6.86
C ALA A 65 25.17 9.28 -8.33
N ARG A 66 24.82 8.07 -8.80
CA ARG A 66 24.28 7.86 -10.16
C ARG A 66 22.81 8.27 -10.32
N HIS A 67 22.05 8.33 -9.23
CA HIS A 67 20.68 8.88 -9.23
C HIS A 67 20.63 10.42 -9.21
N VAL A 68 21.76 11.10 -8.99
CA VAL A 68 21.82 12.56 -8.74
C VAL A 68 22.29 13.36 -9.96
N ILE A 69 22.64 12.74 -11.10
CA ILE A 69 23.05 13.50 -12.31
C ILE A 69 22.29 13.04 -13.55
N ALA A 70 21.14 13.68 -13.78
CA ALA A 70 20.68 14.05 -15.12
C ALA A 70 19.95 15.40 -15.00
N PRO A 71 20.60 16.53 -15.33
CA PRO A 71 19.92 17.82 -15.32
C PRO A 71 18.96 17.89 -16.49
N ILE A 72 17.70 18.24 -16.21
CA ILE A 72 16.72 18.65 -17.23
C ILE A 72 17.22 19.98 -17.79
N GLN A 73 17.82 19.96 -18.97
CA GLN A 73 18.00 21.18 -19.76
C GLN A 73 16.63 21.63 -20.25
N ALA A 74 16.22 22.81 -19.80
CA ALA A 74 15.17 23.59 -20.44
C ALA A 74 15.65 23.93 -21.86
N ALA A 75 14.96 23.39 -22.87
CA ALA A 75 15.11 23.85 -24.24
C ALA A 75 14.16 25.04 -24.45
N ASP A 76 14.76 26.13 -24.88
CA ASP A 76 14.12 27.41 -25.18
C ASP A 76 12.96 27.30 -26.18
N HIS A 77 12.05 28.24 -26.04
CA HIS A 77 10.94 28.52 -26.94
C HIS A 77 11.41 28.73 -28.38
N ALA A 78 10.87 27.94 -29.32
CA ALA A 78 10.77 28.31 -30.72
C ALA A 78 9.29 28.34 -31.11
N GLU A 79 8.83 29.53 -31.51
CA GLU A 79 7.49 29.80 -32.04
C GLU A 79 7.20 28.90 -33.25
N VAL A 80 6.01 28.30 -33.27
CA VAL A 80 5.43 27.68 -34.47
C VAL A 80 4.30 28.59 -34.95
N GLU A 81 4.53 29.26 -36.09
CA GLU A 81 3.49 30.00 -36.82
C GLU A 81 2.41 29.05 -37.37
N PRO A 82 1.15 29.51 -37.51
CA PRO A 82 0.06 28.68 -38.01
C PRO A 82 0.10 28.50 -39.53
N MET A 83 0.09 27.24 -39.96
CA MET A 83 0.07 26.81 -41.36
C MET A 83 -1.25 27.20 -42.05
N LYS A 84 -1.14 27.91 -43.18
CA LYS A 84 -2.24 28.30 -44.07
C LYS A 84 -2.89 27.09 -44.74
N ARG A 85 -4.23 27.13 -44.76
CA ARG A 85 -5.13 26.28 -45.54
C ARG A 85 -4.95 26.57 -47.04
N ILE A 86 -4.71 25.53 -47.85
CA ILE A 86 -4.82 25.59 -49.31
C ILE A 86 -6.04 24.76 -49.71
N GLU A 87 -7.03 25.46 -50.29
CA GLU A 87 -8.13 24.90 -51.06
C GLU A 87 -7.70 24.80 -52.52
N GLU A 88 -7.97 23.66 -53.16
CA GLU A 88 -8.17 23.45 -54.60
C GLU A 88 -8.69 21.99 -54.68
N GLY A 89 -9.84 21.62 -55.24
CA GLY A 89 -10.68 22.20 -56.28
C GLY A 89 -10.93 21.10 -57.31
N CYS A 90 -11.99 20.30 -57.18
CA CYS A 90 -12.39 19.36 -58.24
C CYS A 90 -13.90 19.43 -58.48
N SER A 91 -14.23 19.87 -59.70
CA SER A 91 -15.55 20.19 -60.23
C SER A 91 -16.35 18.93 -60.58
N VAL A 92 -17.60 18.89 -60.13
CA VAL A 92 -18.63 17.90 -60.47
C VAL A 92 -19.42 18.37 -61.69
N ALA A 93 -19.66 17.49 -62.67
CA ALA A 93 -20.66 17.65 -63.72
C ALA A 93 -21.83 16.65 -63.51
N PRO A 94 -23.07 16.97 -63.93
CA PRO A 94 -24.30 16.31 -63.45
C PRO A 94 -24.76 15.12 -64.33
N PRO A 95 -25.63 14.23 -63.83
CA PRO A 95 -26.19 13.14 -64.63
C PRO A 95 -27.53 13.54 -65.28
N SER A 96 -27.78 12.98 -66.47
CA SER A 96 -29.08 13.03 -67.16
C SER A 96 -29.59 11.61 -67.42
N THR A 97 -30.83 11.38 -66.99
CA THR A 97 -31.90 10.52 -67.58
C THR A 97 -31.65 9.04 -67.95
N ALA A 98 -32.41 8.18 -67.24
CA ALA A 98 -33.29 7.08 -67.68
C ALA A 98 -32.80 6.01 -68.67
N THR A 99 -32.98 4.72 -68.32
CA THR A 99 -33.86 3.74 -69.03
C THR A 99 -33.81 2.35 -68.36
N THR A 100 -35.01 1.75 -68.27
CA THR A 100 -35.46 0.42 -67.84
C THR A 100 -34.78 -0.78 -68.53
N ILE A 101 -34.76 -1.97 -67.86
CA ILE A 101 -35.07 -3.36 -68.33
C ILE A 101 -34.48 -4.37 -67.30
N THR A 102 -35.28 -5.02 -66.43
CA THR A 102 -35.95 -6.35 -66.52
C THR A 102 -35.04 -7.60 -66.46
N THR A 103 -35.25 -8.44 -65.42
CA THR A 103 -35.05 -9.93 -65.32
C THR A 103 -33.64 -10.51 -65.54
N THR A 104 -33.16 -11.59 -64.90
CA THR A 104 -33.79 -12.86 -64.46
C THR A 104 -32.83 -13.62 -63.53
N THR A 105 -33.43 -14.44 -62.65
CA THR A 105 -32.94 -15.61 -61.92
C THR A 105 -31.96 -16.52 -62.70
N THR A 106 -30.94 -17.08 -62.03
CA THR A 106 -30.61 -18.52 -62.08
C THR A 106 -29.56 -18.94 -61.03
N VAL A 107 -29.93 -20.00 -60.33
CA VAL A 107 -29.12 -20.91 -59.49
C VAL A 107 -28.17 -21.72 -60.39
N ALA A 108 -26.96 -22.05 -59.91
CA ALA A 108 -26.49 -23.44 -59.75
C ALA A 108 -24.95 -23.62 -59.68
N THR A 109 -24.57 -24.47 -58.71
CA THR A 109 -23.54 -25.53 -58.73
C THR A 109 -22.04 -25.23 -58.90
N THR A 110 -21.32 -25.81 -57.94
CA THR A 110 -19.90 -26.20 -57.88
C THR A 110 -19.44 -27.03 -59.10
N PRO A 111 -18.11 -27.11 -59.33
CA PRO A 111 -17.45 -28.38 -59.01
C PRO A 111 -16.05 -28.25 -58.37
N THR A 112 -15.70 -29.38 -57.76
CA THR A 112 -14.53 -29.78 -56.98
C THR A 112 -13.22 -29.84 -57.79
N THR A 113 -12.08 -29.63 -57.08
CA THR A 113 -10.81 -30.41 -57.05
C THR A 113 -9.55 -29.53 -57.15
N ALA A 114 -8.73 -29.52 -56.10
CA ALA A 114 -7.36 -30.05 -56.12
C ALA A 114 -6.63 -29.69 -54.81
N SER A 115 -6.17 -30.73 -54.14
CA SER A 115 -5.34 -30.73 -52.93
C SER A 115 -3.89 -30.32 -53.24
N CYS A 116 -3.31 -29.46 -52.41
CA CYS A 116 -1.87 -29.43 -52.18
C CYS A 116 -1.61 -29.51 -50.66
N SER A 117 -1.04 -30.64 -50.26
CA SER A 117 -0.52 -30.90 -48.92
C SER A 117 0.87 -30.30 -48.77
N SER A 118 1.07 -29.47 -47.75
CA SER A 118 2.39 -29.29 -47.15
C SER A 118 2.30 -28.86 -45.69
N SER A 119 2.76 -29.79 -44.84
CA SER A 119 3.54 -29.50 -43.64
C SER A 119 2.82 -28.91 -42.43
N SER A 120 2.29 -29.84 -41.64
CA SER A 120 1.93 -29.73 -40.23
C SER A 120 2.97 -28.93 -39.42
N ARG A 121 2.64 -27.69 -39.09
CA ARG A 121 3.07 -27.11 -37.81
C ARG A 121 1.98 -27.46 -36.81
N THR A 122 2.34 -28.29 -35.84
CA THR A 122 1.53 -28.56 -34.66
C THR A 122 1.24 -27.24 -33.96
N ASN A 123 0.09 -26.65 -34.26
CA ASN A 123 -0.48 -25.57 -33.50
C ASN A 123 -0.87 -26.20 -32.16
N MET A 124 0.03 -26.14 -31.19
CA MET A 124 -0.33 -26.33 -29.78
C MET A 124 -1.26 -25.17 -29.46
N ASN A 125 -2.55 -25.35 -29.72
CA ASN A 125 -3.60 -24.54 -29.13
C ASN A 125 -3.52 -24.78 -27.63
N VAL A 126 -2.64 -24.05 -26.95
CA VAL A 126 -2.82 -23.77 -25.54
C VAL A 126 -4.13 -23.02 -25.48
N GLU A 127 -5.15 -23.65 -24.90
CA GLU A 127 -6.44 -23.04 -24.65
C GLU A 127 -6.17 -21.70 -23.95
N ARG A 128 -6.41 -20.63 -24.72
CA ARG A 128 -6.10 -19.27 -24.33
C ARG A 128 -7.19 -18.88 -23.33
N GLU A 129 -6.90 -18.95 -22.04
CA GLU A 129 -7.81 -18.52 -20.99
C GLU A 129 -8.04 -17.00 -21.12
N GLU A 130 -9.04 -16.61 -21.92
CA GLU A 130 -9.56 -15.25 -21.92
C GLU A 130 -10.25 -15.00 -20.58
N MET A 131 -9.66 -14.17 -19.73
CA MET A 131 -10.23 -13.78 -18.42
C MET A 131 -11.48 -12.90 -18.55
N GLY A 132 -11.99 -12.70 -19.78
CA GLY A 132 -13.20 -11.94 -20.08
C GLY A 132 -13.13 -10.45 -19.72
N TRP A 133 -11.92 -9.90 -19.53
CA TRP A 133 -11.71 -8.51 -19.15
C TRP A 133 -10.32 -8.00 -19.54
N GLY A 134 -10.22 -6.72 -19.93
CA GLY A 134 -8.95 -6.04 -20.22
C GLY A 134 -8.34 -6.42 -21.57
N ARG A 135 -7.30 -5.70 -21.98
CA ARG A 135 -6.54 -6.04 -23.19
C ARG A 135 -5.51 -7.12 -22.87
N TRP A 136 -5.44 -8.16 -23.69
CA TRP A 136 -4.36 -9.12 -23.63
C TRP A 136 -3.16 -8.58 -24.42
N TYR A 137 -1.99 -8.56 -23.77
CA TYR A 137 -0.72 -8.15 -24.37
C TYR A 137 0.16 -9.39 -24.53
N SER A 138 0.85 -9.49 -25.67
CA SER A 138 1.91 -10.49 -25.82
C SER A 138 3.17 -10.05 -25.08
N VAL A 139 4.03 -11.01 -24.78
CA VAL A 139 5.35 -10.72 -24.20
C VAL A 139 6.16 -9.82 -25.13
N GLU A 140 6.17 -10.12 -26.42
CA GLU A 140 6.90 -9.37 -27.45
C GLU A 140 6.45 -7.90 -27.52
N GLU A 141 5.14 -7.66 -27.38
CA GLU A 141 4.60 -6.30 -27.35
C GLU A 141 5.08 -5.52 -26.12
N LEU A 142 5.10 -6.16 -24.95
CA LEU A 142 5.56 -5.51 -23.72
C LEU A 142 7.09 -5.35 -23.68
N GLU A 143 7.83 -6.27 -24.30
CA GLU A 143 9.29 -6.13 -24.52
C GLU A 143 9.56 -4.90 -25.38
N MET A 144 8.90 -4.77 -26.53
CA MET A 144 9.04 -3.60 -27.40
C MET A 144 8.65 -2.30 -26.68
N ALA A 145 7.52 -2.30 -25.97
CA ALA A 145 7.03 -1.11 -25.28
C ALA A 145 7.96 -0.62 -24.16
N THR A 146 8.68 -1.54 -23.50
CA THR A 146 9.56 -1.23 -22.36
C THR A 146 11.04 -1.11 -22.74
N GLY A 147 11.38 -1.30 -24.01
CA GLY A 147 12.77 -1.35 -24.48
C GLY A 147 13.50 -2.58 -23.93
N ASP A 148 12.94 -3.76 -24.16
CA ASP A 148 13.43 -5.06 -23.69
C ASP A 148 13.56 -5.15 -22.17
N PHE A 149 12.57 -4.59 -21.45
CA PHE A 149 12.60 -4.46 -19.98
C PHE A 149 13.89 -3.80 -19.47
N SER A 150 14.36 -2.77 -20.17
CA SER A 150 15.57 -2.04 -19.83
C SER A 150 15.53 -1.49 -18.40
N GLU A 151 16.68 -1.52 -17.73
CA GLU A 151 16.89 -0.87 -16.43
C GLU A 151 16.57 0.63 -16.47
N ASN A 152 16.72 1.29 -17.61
CA ASN A 152 16.37 2.72 -17.78
C ASN A 152 14.86 2.96 -17.75
N SER A 153 14.06 1.94 -18.02
CA SER A 153 12.60 2.00 -18.01
C SER A 153 12.02 1.68 -16.62
N VAL A 154 12.85 1.28 -15.65
CA VAL A 154 12.39 0.92 -14.30
C VAL A 154 11.89 2.17 -13.57
N ILE A 155 10.64 2.10 -13.09
CA ILE A 155 10.02 3.14 -12.25
C ILE A 155 9.72 2.65 -10.83
N GLY A 156 9.79 1.34 -10.58
CA GLY A 156 9.64 0.76 -9.24
C GLY A 156 10.21 -0.65 -9.14
N LYS A 157 10.78 -0.99 -7.99
CA LYS A 157 11.30 -2.33 -7.66
C LYS A 157 10.89 -2.69 -6.24
N GLY A 158 10.29 -3.86 -6.04
CA GLY A 158 9.84 -4.32 -4.72
C GLY A 158 9.65 -5.83 -4.62
N GLY A 159 9.13 -6.29 -3.48
CA GLY A 159 8.87 -7.71 -3.23
C GLY A 159 7.83 -8.34 -4.18
N TYR A 160 7.05 -7.50 -4.86
CA TYR A 160 5.97 -7.86 -5.79
C TYR A 160 6.41 -7.80 -7.26
N GLY A 161 7.70 -7.55 -7.51
CA GLY A 161 8.28 -7.51 -8.85
C GLY A 161 8.83 -6.15 -9.26
N ILE A 162 8.94 -5.95 -10.57
CA ILE A 162 9.56 -4.76 -11.18
C ILE A 162 8.52 -4.06 -12.04
N VAL A 163 8.40 -2.74 -11.88
CA VAL A 163 7.49 -1.91 -12.68
C VAL A 163 8.31 -1.11 -13.68
N TYR A 164 7.97 -1.23 -14.96
CA TYR A 164 8.59 -0.53 -16.07
C TYR A 164 7.63 0.51 -16.63
N ARG A 165 8.14 1.68 -17.01
CA ARG A 165 7.46 2.60 -17.91
C ARG A 165 7.53 2.03 -19.33
N GLY A 166 6.38 1.90 -19.98
CA GLY A 166 6.26 1.47 -21.37
C GLY A 166 5.60 2.53 -22.24
N VAL A 167 5.89 2.50 -23.54
CA VAL A 167 5.19 3.27 -24.57
C VAL A 167 4.64 2.29 -25.60
N LEU A 168 3.31 2.18 -25.68
CA LEU A 168 2.64 1.28 -26.63
C LEU A 168 2.69 1.84 -28.06
N PRO A 169 2.37 1.03 -29.10
CA PRO A 169 2.41 1.47 -30.50
C PRO A 169 1.48 2.66 -30.83
N ASP A 170 0.42 2.86 -30.04
CA ASP A 170 -0.50 3.99 -30.15
C ASP A 170 -0.02 5.24 -29.38
N PHE A 171 1.23 5.25 -28.92
CA PHE A 171 1.89 6.26 -28.09
C PHE A 171 1.32 6.42 -26.67
N SER A 172 0.41 5.54 -26.25
CA SER A 172 -0.04 5.54 -24.87
C SER A 172 1.09 5.12 -23.93
N VAL A 173 1.25 5.86 -22.83
CA VAL A 173 2.26 5.58 -21.80
C VAL A 173 1.61 4.70 -20.73
N VAL A 174 2.26 3.58 -20.41
CA VAL A 174 1.75 2.58 -19.47
C VAL A 174 2.78 2.25 -18.40
N ALA A 175 2.32 1.66 -17.30
CA ALA A 175 3.16 1.03 -16.30
C ALA A 175 3.00 -0.49 -16.38
N VAL A 176 4.08 -1.19 -16.73
CA VAL A 176 4.12 -2.65 -16.87
C VAL A 176 4.74 -3.25 -15.61
N LYS A 177 3.90 -3.83 -14.74
CA LYS A 177 4.34 -4.56 -13.54
C LYS A 177 4.64 -6.00 -13.92
N ASN A 178 5.92 -6.35 -13.98
CA ASN A 178 6.40 -7.70 -14.18
C ASN A 178 6.50 -8.42 -12.83
N LEU A 179 5.64 -9.40 -12.61
CA LEU A 179 5.59 -10.17 -11.37
C LEU A 179 6.68 -11.24 -11.42
N LEU A 180 7.67 -11.11 -10.54
CA LEU A 180 8.76 -12.09 -10.44
C LEU A 180 8.23 -13.34 -9.77
N ASP A 181 8.31 -14.49 -10.46
CA ASP A 181 7.84 -15.73 -9.88
C ASP A 181 8.81 -16.26 -8.82
N ASN A 182 8.32 -16.30 -7.59
CA ASN A 182 8.98 -16.96 -6.47
C ASN A 182 8.00 -17.96 -5.84
N LYS A 183 8.20 -19.25 -6.11
CA LYS A 183 7.38 -20.34 -5.54
C LYS A 183 5.87 -20.17 -5.81
N GLY A 184 5.49 -19.69 -6.99
CA GLY A 184 4.09 -19.50 -7.39
C GLY A 184 3.41 -18.27 -6.77
N GLN A 185 4.19 -17.33 -6.22
CA GLN A 185 3.67 -16.07 -5.69
C GLN A 185 3.10 -15.18 -6.80
N ALA A 186 3.78 -15.10 -7.95
CA ALA A 186 3.36 -14.28 -9.09
C ALA A 186 1.96 -14.66 -9.58
N GLU A 187 1.67 -15.96 -9.73
CA GLU A 187 0.35 -16.45 -10.16
C GLU A 187 -0.77 -16.06 -9.18
N ARG A 188 -0.51 -16.11 -7.86
CA ARG A 188 -1.50 -15.74 -6.85
C ARG A 188 -1.78 -14.25 -6.84
N GLU A 189 -0.73 -13.43 -6.86
CA GLU A 189 -0.87 -11.98 -6.90
C GLU A 189 -1.53 -11.52 -8.19
N PHE A 190 -1.16 -12.12 -9.32
CA PHE A 190 -1.80 -11.88 -10.61
C PHE A 190 -3.31 -12.10 -10.55
N LYS A 191 -3.74 -13.28 -10.07
CA LYS A 191 -5.17 -13.61 -9.97
C LYS A 191 -5.91 -12.66 -9.03
N VAL A 192 -5.33 -12.39 -7.85
CA VAL A 192 -5.92 -11.46 -6.88
C VAL A 192 -6.08 -10.07 -7.48
N GLU A 193 -5.08 -9.56 -8.16
CA GLU A 193 -5.08 -8.20 -8.69
C GLU A 193 -6.08 -8.07 -9.86
N VAL A 194 -6.11 -9.05 -10.78
CA VAL A 194 -7.12 -9.10 -11.86
C VAL A 194 -8.55 -9.21 -11.32
N GLU A 195 -8.78 -10.07 -10.33
CA GLU A 195 -10.10 -10.27 -9.71
C GLU A 195 -10.57 -9.04 -8.93
N ALA A 196 -9.67 -8.41 -8.17
CA ALA A 196 -10.00 -7.29 -7.30
C ALA A 196 -10.21 -5.97 -8.04
N ILE A 197 -9.34 -5.64 -9.02
CA ILE A 197 -9.32 -4.30 -9.64
C ILE A 197 -9.56 -4.29 -11.15
N GLY A 198 -9.62 -5.45 -11.82
CA GLY A 198 -9.78 -5.49 -13.27
C GLY A 198 -10.97 -4.65 -13.74
N LYS A 199 -12.18 -5.02 -13.34
CA LYS A 199 -13.40 -4.31 -13.78
C LYS A 199 -13.63 -2.96 -13.09
N VAL A 200 -12.73 -2.52 -12.23
CA VAL A 200 -12.91 -1.33 -11.39
C VAL A 200 -12.40 -0.09 -12.10
N ARG A 201 -13.23 0.96 -12.11
CA ARG A 201 -12.89 2.29 -12.64
C ARG A 201 -13.28 3.35 -11.63
N HIS A 202 -12.28 4.02 -11.06
CA HIS A 202 -12.49 5.13 -10.14
C HIS A 202 -11.33 6.12 -10.26
N LYS A 203 -11.60 7.43 -10.21
CA LYS A 203 -10.59 8.47 -10.41
C LYS A 203 -9.43 8.44 -9.39
N ASN A 204 -9.68 7.87 -8.21
CA ASN A 204 -8.69 7.74 -7.13
C ASN A 204 -8.14 6.32 -6.96
N LEU A 205 -8.31 5.44 -7.95
CA LEU A 205 -7.68 4.12 -8.01
C LEU A 205 -6.88 4.06 -9.31
N VAL A 206 -5.73 3.40 -9.31
CA VAL A 206 -4.96 3.17 -10.54
C VAL A 206 -5.69 2.15 -11.40
N GLY A 207 -5.99 2.52 -12.63
CA GLY A 207 -6.70 1.68 -13.59
C GLY A 207 -5.80 0.60 -14.18
N LEU A 208 -6.18 -0.66 -13.99
CA LEU A 208 -5.60 -1.79 -14.74
C LEU A 208 -6.16 -1.75 -16.17
N ILE A 209 -5.30 -1.73 -17.17
CA ILE A 209 -5.66 -1.67 -18.59
C ILE A 209 -5.77 -3.08 -19.18
N GLY A 210 -4.86 -3.95 -18.77
CA GLY A 210 -4.80 -5.32 -19.27
C GLY A 210 -3.64 -6.10 -18.67
N TYR A 211 -3.30 -7.20 -19.30
CA TYR A 211 -2.36 -8.15 -18.74
C TYR A 211 -1.64 -8.97 -19.82
N CYS A 212 -0.53 -9.58 -19.42
CA CYS A 212 0.13 -10.64 -20.17
C CYS A 212 0.21 -11.90 -19.29
N ALA A 213 -0.26 -13.02 -19.83
CA ALA A 213 -0.20 -14.34 -19.22
C ALA A 213 0.28 -15.37 -20.27
N GLU A 214 1.57 -15.35 -20.57
CA GLU A 214 2.20 -16.25 -21.55
C GLU A 214 3.21 -17.17 -20.84
N GLY A 215 2.95 -18.48 -20.88
CA GLY A 215 3.76 -19.46 -20.15
C GLY A 215 3.84 -19.11 -18.66
N PRO A 216 5.04 -19.01 -18.06
CA PRO A 216 5.22 -18.60 -16.66
C PRO A 216 5.22 -17.07 -16.48
N LYS A 217 5.27 -16.28 -17.56
CA LYS A 217 5.33 -14.81 -17.46
C LYS A 217 3.96 -14.28 -17.03
N ARG A 218 3.94 -13.48 -15.97
CA ARG A 218 2.76 -12.75 -15.47
C ARG A 218 3.09 -11.27 -15.38
N MET A 219 2.41 -10.47 -16.19
CA MET A 219 2.59 -9.03 -16.18
C MET A 219 1.24 -8.32 -16.19
N LEU A 220 1.17 -7.19 -15.50
CA LEU A 220 -0.01 -6.36 -15.39
C LEU A 220 0.29 -4.99 -15.99
N VAL A 221 -0.62 -4.49 -16.82
CA VAL A 221 -0.45 -3.22 -17.54
C VAL A 221 -1.43 -2.21 -16.96
N TYR A 222 -0.90 -1.15 -16.37
CA TYR A 222 -1.65 -0.07 -15.74
C TYR A 222 -1.54 1.23 -16.54
N GLU A 223 -2.46 2.15 -16.27
CA GLU A 223 -2.22 3.56 -16.59
C GLU A 223 -0.91 4.04 -15.93
N TYR A 224 -0.14 4.86 -16.64
CA TYR A 224 1.02 5.52 -16.07
C TYR A 224 0.60 6.76 -15.28
N VAL A 225 1.18 6.96 -14.08
CA VAL A 225 0.87 8.07 -13.18
C VAL A 225 2.14 8.89 -12.95
N ASP A 226 2.13 10.16 -13.36
CA ASP A 226 3.34 10.92 -13.68
C ASP A 226 4.24 11.28 -12.49
N ASN A 227 3.67 11.71 -11.36
CA ASN A 227 4.47 12.22 -10.23
C ASN A 227 4.95 11.10 -9.29
N GLY A 228 4.85 9.83 -9.67
CA GLY A 228 5.30 8.73 -8.82
C GLY A 228 4.50 8.61 -7.52
N SER A 229 5.14 8.10 -6.45
CA SER A 229 4.46 7.80 -5.19
C SER A 229 4.58 8.92 -4.17
N LEU A 230 3.58 9.03 -3.29
CA LEU A 230 3.56 9.99 -2.18
C LEU A 230 4.77 9.84 -1.24
N GLU A 231 5.26 8.61 -1.04
CA GLU A 231 6.46 8.32 -0.24
C GLU A 231 7.69 9.09 -0.76
N GLN A 232 7.87 9.14 -2.09
CA GLN A 232 8.97 9.88 -2.72
C GLN A 232 8.89 11.38 -2.40
N TRP A 233 7.68 11.93 -2.25
CA TRP A 233 7.46 13.35 -1.96
C TRP A 233 7.50 13.70 -0.48
N LEU A 234 7.25 12.74 0.41
CA LEU A 234 7.35 12.94 1.84
C LEU A 234 8.77 12.70 2.37
N HIS A 235 9.45 11.67 1.87
CA HIS A 235 10.72 11.18 2.45
C HIS A 235 11.90 11.23 1.48
N GLY A 236 11.68 11.64 0.22
CA GLY A 236 12.74 11.82 -0.75
C GLY A 236 13.57 13.09 -0.52
N GLU A 237 14.76 13.14 -1.12
CA GLU A 237 15.62 14.32 -1.13
C GLU A 237 15.05 15.38 -2.08
N LEU A 238 13.98 16.05 -1.66
CA LEU A 238 13.43 17.19 -2.37
C LEU A 238 14.11 18.47 -1.90
N GLY A 239 14.55 19.29 -2.85
CA GLY A 239 15.06 20.63 -2.56
C GLY A 239 14.01 21.54 -1.93
N ARG A 240 14.32 22.84 -1.81
CA ARG A 240 13.49 23.85 -1.11
C ARG A 240 12.07 24.08 -1.68
N ALA A 241 11.68 23.44 -2.78
CA ALA A 241 10.38 23.61 -3.44
C ALA A 241 9.52 22.33 -3.36
N ASN A 242 9.23 21.85 -2.14
CA ASN A 242 8.29 20.74 -1.97
C ASN A 242 6.84 21.23 -2.24
N PRO A 243 6.13 20.68 -3.24
CA PRO A 243 4.78 21.10 -3.59
C PRO A 243 3.71 20.62 -2.59
N LEU A 244 4.04 19.77 -1.63
CA LEU A 244 3.11 19.23 -0.63
C LEU A 244 2.79 20.26 0.48
N THR A 245 2.09 21.33 0.11
CA THR A 245 1.44 22.25 1.05
C THR A 245 0.34 21.54 1.84
N TRP A 246 -0.18 22.18 2.89
CA TRP A 246 -1.33 21.65 3.64
C TRP A 246 -2.51 21.28 2.72
N ASP A 247 -2.88 22.17 1.80
CA ASP A 247 -4.04 21.97 0.93
C ASP A 247 -3.83 20.80 -0.04
N VAL A 248 -2.62 20.66 -0.58
CA VAL A 248 -2.25 19.52 -1.43
C VAL A 248 -2.29 18.22 -0.62
N ARG A 249 -1.76 18.22 0.61
CA ARG A 249 -1.84 17.07 1.51
C ARG A 249 -3.29 16.70 1.84
N MET A 250 -4.16 17.67 2.12
CA MET A 250 -5.58 17.39 2.38
C MET A 250 -6.31 16.89 1.13
N LYS A 251 -6.00 17.43 -0.04
CA LYS A 251 -6.49 16.90 -1.33
C LYS A 251 -6.10 15.43 -1.53
N ILE A 252 -4.86 15.08 -1.21
CA ILE A 252 -4.35 13.71 -1.26
C ILE A 252 -5.07 12.81 -0.23
N ALA A 253 -5.20 13.25 1.02
CA ALA A 253 -5.91 12.51 2.06
C ALA A 253 -7.37 12.19 1.66
N ILE A 254 -8.10 13.22 1.20
CA ILE A 254 -9.51 13.09 0.81
C ILE A 254 -9.67 12.21 -0.42
N GLY A 255 -8.83 12.39 -1.45
CA GLY A 255 -8.90 11.56 -2.66
C GLY A 255 -8.58 10.10 -2.37
N THR A 256 -7.55 9.82 -1.56
CA THR A 256 -7.22 8.46 -1.11
C THR A 256 -8.38 7.86 -0.32
N ALA A 257 -8.98 8.62 0.61
CA ALA A 257 -10.14 8.18 1.37
C ALA A 257 -11.34 7.83 0.47
N LYS A 258 -11.59 8.62 -0.59
CA LYS A 258 -12.63 8.33 -1.59
C LYS A 258 -12.35 7.05 -2.37
N GLY A 259 -11.08 6.81 -2.74
CA GLY A 259 -10.67 5.56 -3.37
C GLY A 259 -10.95 4.34 -2.49
N ILE A 260 -10.53 4.40 -1.22
CA ILE A 260 -10.75 3.31 -0.26
C ILE A 260 -12.25 3.13 0.03
N ALA A 261 -13.00 4.22 0.19
CA ALA A 261 -14.46 4.16 0.37
C ALA A 261 -15.15 3.48 -0.80
N TYR A 262 -14.72 3.73 -2.03
CA TYR A 262 -15.25 3.03 -3.20
C TYR A 262 -14.98 1.51 -3.15
N LEU A 263 -13.79 1.08 -2.70
CA LEU A 263 -13.48 -0.35 -2.55
C LEU A 263 -14.34 -1.05 -1.50
N HIS A 264 -14.63 -0.36 -0.39
CA HIS A 264 -15.36 -0.90 0.76
C HIS A 264 -16.88 -0.83 0.60
N GLU A 265 -17.38 0.25 0.01
CA GLU A 265 -18.80 0.61 0.03
C GLU A 265 -19.42 0.68 -1.37
N GLY A 266 -18.60 0.81 -2.43
CA GLY A 266 -19.05 0.94 -3.81
C GLY A 266 -18.95 -0.33 -4.66
N LEU A 267 -18.31 -1.38 -4.14
CA LEU A 267 -18.13 -2.67 -4.83
C LEU A 267 -18.86 -3.80 -4.10
N GLU A 268 -19.40 -4.74 -4.87
CA GLU A 268 -19.93 -6.00 -4.39
C GLU A 268 -19.36 -7.15 -5.25
N PRO A 269 -18.59 -8.09 -4.68
CA PRO A 269 -18.13 -8.12 -3.29
C PRO A 269 -17.19 -6.97 -2.93
N LYS A 270 -17.10 -6.64 -1.64
CA LYS A 270 -16.20 -5.59 -1.13
C LYS A 270 -14.75 -5.99 -1.30
N VAL A 271 -13.87 -5.01 -1.50
CA VAL A 271 -12.42 -5.23 -1.62
C VAL A 271 -11.69 -4.58 -0.45
N VAL A 272 -10.96 -5.36 0.33
CA VAL A 272 -10.01 -4.86 1.34
C VAL A 272 -8.61 -4.82 0.71
N HIS A 273 -7.99 -3.66 0.66
CA HIS A 273 -6.71 -3.41 0.00
C HIS A 273 -5.54 -4.07 0.73
N ARG A 274 -5.53 -4.00 2.07
CA ARG A 274 -4.60 -4.64 3.00
C ARG A 274 -3.17 -4.08 3.05
N ASP A 275 -2.78 -3.28 2.06
CA ASP A 275 -1.47 -2.61 2.03
C ASP A 275 -1.56 -1.10 1.73
N ILE A 276 -2.42 -0.39 2.45
CA ILE A 276 -2.51 1.07 2.37
C ILE A 276 -1.27 1.70 3.02
N LYS A 277 -0.48 2.43 2.23
CA LYS A 277 0.77 3.12 2.65
C LYS A 277 1.18 4.18 1.63
N SER A 278 2.08 5.09 2.01
CA SER A 278 2.49 6.21 1.14
C SER A 278 3.15 5.76 -0.18
N SER A 279 3.86 4.62 -0.22
CA SER A 279 4.44 4.08 -1.45
C SER A 279 3.39 3.57 -2.45
N ASN A 280 2.17 3.27 -1.98
CA ASN A 280 1.05 2.77 -2.78
C ASN A 280 0.00 3.86 -3.11
N ILE A 281 0.31 5.13 -2.81
CA ILE A 281 -0.49 6.28 -3.26
C ILE A 281 0.29 6.98 -4.35
N LEU A 282 -0.12 6.82 -5.60
CA LEU A 282 0.48 7.50 -6.74
C LEU A 282 -0.17 8.87 -6.96
N LEU A 283 0.58 9.82 -7.53
CA LEU A 283 0.14 11.20 -7.73
C LEU A 283 0.17 11.55 -9.22
N ASP A 284 -0.96 12.01 -9.77
CA ASP A 284 -0.99 12.51 -11.15
C ASP A 284 -0.39 13.92 -11.28
N LYS A 285 -0.29 14.44 -12.51
CA LYS A 285 0.24 15.78 -12.81
C LYS A 285 -0.45 16.91 -12.05
N GLN A 286 -1.70 16.72 -11.62
CA GLN A 286 -2.48 17.70 -10.89
C GLN A 286 -2.51 17.40 -9.37
N TRP A 287 -1.63 16.53 -8.88
CA TRP A 287 -1.55 16.12 -7.47
C TRP A 287 -2.83 15.45 -6.96
N ASN A 288 -3.59 14.79 -7.85
CA ASN A 288 -4.67 13.92 -7.41
C ASN A 288 -4.10 12.54 -7.04
N PRO A 289 -4.56 11.94 -5.94
CA PRO A 289 -4.09 10.63 -5.51
C PRO A 289 -4.80 9.50 -6.26
N LYS A 290 -4.06 8.43 -6.52
CA LYS A 290 -4.57 7.13 -7.00
C LYS A 290 -3.97 6.01 -6.16
N VAL A 291 -4.83 5.20 -5.52
CA VAL A 291 -4.41 4.01 -4.77
C VAL A 291 -3.98 2.92 -5.77
N SER A 292 -2.82 2.31 -5.53
CA SER A 292 -2.19 1.30 -6.37
C SER A 292 -1.80 0.05 -5.58
N ASP A 293 -1.40 -1.00 -6.31
CA ASP A 293 -0.85 -2.26 -5.77
C ASP A 293 -1.86 -3.11 -4.98
N PHE A 294 -2.71 -3.81 -5.72
CA PHE A 294 -3.76 -4.67 -5.18
C PHE A 294 -3.33 -6.13 -5.05
N GLY A 295 -2.04 -6.45 -5.21
CA GLY A 295 -1.54 -7.83 -5.15
C GLY A 295 -1.81 -8.55 -3.83
N MET A 296 -2.11 -7.80 -2.77
CA MET A 296 -2.45 -8.32 -1.43
C MET A 296 -3.94 -8.33 -1.10
N ALA A 297 -4.76 -7.77 -1.99
CA ALA A 297 -6.16 -7.49 -1.74
C ALA A 297 -6.97 -8.76 -1.43
N LYS A 298 -8.11 -8.57 -0.77
CA LYS A 298 -9.05 -9.64 -0.46
C LYS A 298 -10.48 -9.19 -0.72
N LEU A 299 -11.21 -10.05 -1.43
CA LEU A 299 -12.63 -9.91 -1.63
C LEU A 299 -13.33 -10.46 -0.38
N LEU A 300 -14.20 -9.66 0.24
CA LEU A 300 -15.08 -10.12 1.32
C LEU A 300 -16.34 -10.66 0.67
N GLY A 301 -16.64 -11.95 0.88
CA GLY A 301 -17.84 -12.58 0.33
C GLY A 301 -19.11 -11.84 0.76
N GLY A 302 -20.12 -11.81 -0.11
CA GLY A 302 -21.35 -11.05 0.12
C GLY A 302 -21.97 -11.35 1.48
N GLY A 303 -22.19 -10.30 2.26
CA GLY A 303 -22.72 -10.37 3.63
C GLY A 303 -21.69 -10.65 4.74
N SER A 304 -20.43 -10.96 4.42
CA SER A 304 -19.35 -11.07 5.42
C SER A 304 -18.70 -9.72 5.70
N SER A 305 -18.47 -9.41 6.98
CA SER A 305 -17.74 -8.22 7.41
C SER A 305 -16.24 -8.46 7.60
N TYR A 306 -15.78 -9.71 7.51
CA TYR A 306 -14.39 -10.09 7.70
C TYR A 306 -13.99 -11.36 6.94
N VAL A 307 -12.69 -11.62 6.88
CA VAL A 307 -12.10 -12.87 6.39
C VAL A 307 -10.90 -13.25 7.24
N THR A 308 -10.78 -14.52 7.62
CA THR A 308 -9.58 -15.02 8.31
C THR A 308 -8.51 -15.34 7.28
N THR A 309 -7.33 -14.74 7.41
CA THR A 309 -6.22 -14.94 6.48
C THR A 309 -4.87 -14.79 7.17
N ARG A 310 -3.80 -15.29 6.54
CA ARG A 310 -2.42 -15.10 7.04
C ARG A 310 -2.18 -13.61 7.28
N VAL A 311 -1.48 -13.21 8.33
CA VAL A 311 -1.11 -11.78 8.48
C VAL A 311 -0.09 -11.39 7.41
N MET A 312 -0.44 -10.36 6.64
CA MET A 312 0.39 -9.70 5.65
C MET A 312 0.06 -8.21 5.63
N GLY A 313 1.04 -7.37 5.30
CA GLY A 313 0.95 -5.92 5.14
C GLY A 313 2.28 -5.27 5.50
N THR A 314 2.39 -3.96 5.32
CA THR A 314 3.63 -3.24 5.65
C THR A 314 3.71 -2.90 7.15
N PHE A 315 4.83 -3.29 7.79
CA PHE A 315 5.08 -2.99 9.21
C PHE A 315 4.97 -1.48 9.50
N GLY A 316 4.33 -1.11 10.61
CA GLY A 316 3.96 0.27 10.94
C GLY A 316 2.54 0.67 10.52
N TYR A 317 2.01 0.10 9.42
CA TYR A 317 0.65 0.37 8.94
C TYR A 317 -0.37 -0.72 9.33
N VAL A 318 0.10 -1.94 9.63
CA VAL A 318 -0.78 -3.07 9.95
C VAL A 318 -1.54 -2.81 11.26
N ALA A 319 -2.86 -3.02 11.21
CA ALA A 319 -3.74 -2.89 12.37
C ALA A 319 -3.43 -3.94 13.46
N PRO A 320 -3.37 -3.56 14.75
CA PRO A 320 -2.96 -4.45 15.83
C PRO A 320 -3.91 -5.63 16.08
N ASP A 321 -5.21 -5.41 15.90
CA ASP A 321 -6.26 -6.43 15.96
C ASP A 321 -6.08 -7.48 14.86
N TYR A 322 -5.83 -7.05 13.62
CA TYR A 322 -5.54 -7.96 12.52
C TYR A 322 -4.21 -8.70 12.71
N ALA A 323 -3.16 -8.01 13.18
CA ALA A 323 -1.86 -8.63 13.45
C ALA A 323 -1.93 -9.74 14.51
N SER A 324 -2.79 -9.57 15.52
CA SER A 324 -2.94 -10.53 16.62
C SER A 324 -3.91 -11.67 16.34
N THR A 325 -4.94 -11.45 15.50
CA THR A 325 -6.02 -12.42 15.29
C THR A 325 -6.01 -13.07 13.90
N GLY A 326 -5.38 -12.46 12.90
CA GLY A 326 -5.51 -12.86 11.49
C GLY A 326 -6.87 -12.55 10.87
N ILE A 327 -7.77 -11.84 11.58
CA ILE A 327 -9.08 -11.42 11.08
C ILE A 327 -8.90 -10.11 10.32
N LEU A 328 -9.08 -10.17 9.00
CA LEU A 328 -9.00 -9.02 8.10
C LEU A 328 -10.41 -8.47 7.85
N SER A 329 -10.57 -7.14 7.97
CA SER A 329 -11.82 -6.44 7.68
C SER A 329 -11.55 -5.08 7.03
N GLU A 330 -12.60 -4.37 6.62
CA GLU A 330 -12.53 -2.96 6.19
C GLU A 330 -11.83 -2.10 7.26
N GLY A 331 -12.04 -2.43 8.55
CA GLY A 331 -11.41 -1.76 9.69
C GLY A 331 -9.88 -1.83 9.69
N SER A 332 -9.29 -2.83 9.03
CA SER A 332 -7.83 -2.94 8.89
C SER A 332 -7.27 -1.87 7.95
N ASP A 333 -7.93 -1.62 6.81
CA ASP A 333 -7.57 -0.54 5.88
C ASP A 333 -7.80 0.85 6.50
N ILE A 334 -8.87 1.01 7.28
CA ILE A 334 -9.16 2.27 7.99
C ILE A 334 -8.03 2.62 8.97
N TYR A 335 -7.51 1.62 9.70
CA TYR A 335 -6.36 1.82 10.57
C TYR A 335 -5.13 2.26 9.77
N SER A 336 -4.80 1.54 8.69
CA SER A 336 -3.66 1.87 7.84
C SER A 336 -3.78 3.26 7.20
N PHE A 337 -5.00 3.68 6.81
CA PHE A 337 -5.27 5.05 6.38
C PHE A 337 -5.04 6.08 7.51
N GLY A 338 -5.41 5.76 8.75
CA GLY A 338 -5.12 6.60 9.91
C GLY A 338 -3.62 6.85 10.09
N VAL A 339 -2.80 5.81 9.92
CA VAL A 339 -1.32 5.91 9.95
C VAL A 339 -0.81 6.75 8.78
N LEU A 340 -1.31 6.50 7.56
CA LEU A 340 -0.97 7.29 6.37
C LEU A 340 -1.31 8.78 6.57
N LEU A 341 -2.44 9.10 7.20
CA LEU A 341 -2.83 10.47 7.49
C LEU A 341 -1.88 11.14 8.50
N MET A 342 -1.39 10.41 9.51
CA MET A 342 -0.37 10.89 10.45
C MET A 342 0.96 11.14 9.75
N GLU A 343 1.39 10.21 8.89
CA GLU A 343 2.61 10.34 8.10
C GLU A 343 2.51 11.58 7.19
N LEU A 344 1.35 11.76 6.55
CA LEU A 344 1.09 12.88 5.67
C LEU A 344 1.14 14.23 6.38
N ILE A 345 0.61 14.37 7.61
CA ILE A 345 0.62 15.67 8.32
C ILE A 345 1.95 15.96 9.05
N SER A 346 2.68 14.92 9.44
CA SER A 346 3.91 15.05 10.22
C SER A 346 5.20 14.98 9.39
N GLY A 347 5.12 14.46 8.16
CA GLY A 347 6.30 14.16 7.35
C GLY A 347 7.20 13.07 7.96
N ARG A 348 6.76 12.38 9.03
CA ARG A 348 7.53 11.33 9.70
C ARG A 348 7.18 9.98 9.11
N SER A 349 8.19 9.16 8.85
CA SER A 349 7.96 7.75 8.48
C SER A 349 7.25 7.00 9.62
N PRO A 350 6.34 6.05 9.32
CA PRO A 350 5.61 5.29 10.34
C PRO A 350 6.50 4.52 11.33
N VAL A 351 7.68 4.11 10.87
CA VAL A 351 8.71 3.44 11.68
C VAL A 351 10.07 4.04 11.34
N ASP A 352 10.76 4.59 12.34
CA ASP A 352 12.10 5.17 12.19
C ASP A 352 13.01 4.79 13.37
N TYR A 353 13.89 3.82 13.13
CA TYR A 353 14.84 3.30 14.15
C TYR A 353 15.96 4.29 14.51
N ASN A 354 16.10 5.41 13.80
CA ASN A 354 17.06 6.45 14.16
C ASN A 354 16.52 7.38 15.25
N ARG A 355 15.23 7.24 15.60
CA ARG A 355 14.60 8.02 16.67
C ARG A 355 14.76 7.35 18.04
N GLN A 356 14.49 8.12 19.08
CA GLN A 356 14.51 7.62 20.45
C GLN A 356 13.46 6.52 20.66
N PRO A 357 13.64 5.59 21.62
CA PRO A 357 12.77 4.41 21.77
C PRO A 357 11.25 4.68 21.86
N GLY A 358 10.80 5.85 22.35
CA GLY A 358 9.39 6.25 22.37
C GLY A 358 8.89 7.03 21.14
N GLU A 359 9.76 7.24 20.15
CA GLU A 359 9.47 7.95 18.91
C GLU A 359 9.69 7.08 17.66
N VAL A 360 10.09 5.82 17.83
CA VAL A 360 10.31 4.88 16.71
C VAL A 360 9.00 4.60 15.99
N ASN A 361 7.91 4.40 16.73
CA ASN A 361 6.59 4.13 16.17
C ASN A 361 5.78 5.44 16.09
N LEU A 362 5.34 5.79 14.88
CA LEU A 362 4.61 7.03 14.63
C LEU A 362 3.30 7.11 15.42
N VAL A 363 2.57 5.99 15.54
CA VAL A 363 1.28 5.96 16.26
C VAL A 363 1.47 6.23 17.75
N GLU A 364 2.47 5.62 18.37
CA GLU A 364 2.79 5.84 19.79
C GLU A 364 3.22 7.28 20.05
N TRP A 365 4.15 7.80 19.22
CA TRP A 365 4.57 9.19 19.29
C TRP A 365 3.38 10.15 19.13
N PHE A 366 2.56 9.95 18.10
CA PHE A 366 1.40 10.79 17.80
C PHE A 366 0.42 10.83 18.97
N LYS A 367 0.07 9.66 19.55
CA LYS A 367 -0.77 9.59 20.75
C LYS A 367 -0.17 10.36 21.92
N GLY A 368 1.15 10.24 22.15
CA GLY A 368 1.87 10.97 23.19
C GLY A 368 1.81 12.49 23.00
N MET A 369 2.00 12.97 21.77
CA MET A 369 1.93 14.40 21.43
C MET A 369 0.53 14.97 21.67
N VAL A 370 -0.50 14.30 21.16
CA VAL A 370 -1.90 14.75 21.33
C VAL A 370 -2.33 14.67 22.79
N GLY A 371 -2.00 13.59 23.50
CA GLY A 371 -2.30 13.42 24.92
C GLY A 371 -1.64 14.48 25.81
N SER A 372 -0.43 14.92 25.43
CA SER A 372 0.31 15.99 26.12
C SER A 372 -0.09 17.40 25.68
N ARG A 373 -1.11 17.53 24.82
CA ARG A 373 -1.59 18.81 24.25
C ARG A 373 -0.54 19.58 23.42
N ARG A 374 0.45 18.88 22.86
CA ARG A 374 1.48 19.45 21.96
C ARG A 374 1.11 19.22 20.50
N ILE A 375 -0.06 19.71 20.10
CA ILE A 375 -0.66 19.37 18.80
C ILE A 375 0.01 20.09 17.63
N GLU A 376 0.56 21.28 17.87
CA GLU A 376 1.27 22.09 16.86
C GLU A 376 2.61 21.45 16.48
N GLU A 377 3.27 20.78 17.42
CA GLU A 377 4.53 20.04 17.22
C GLU A 377 4.35 18.75 16.40
N VAL A 378 3.12 18.36 16.10
CA VAL A 378 2.84 17.20 15.23
C VAL A 378 3.07 17.53 13.76
N LEU A 379 2.96 18.81 13.39
CA LEU A 379 3.05 19.25 12.00
C LEU A 379 4.45 19.09 11.44
N ASP A 380 4.51 18.72 10.16
CA ASP A 380 5.74 18.70 9.38
C ASP A 380 6.42 20.08 9.39
N PRO A 381 7.65 20.20 9.94
CA PRO A 381 8.38 21.45 9.99
C PRO A 381 8.74 22.02 8.60
N SER A 382 8.72 21.20 7.56
CA SER A 382 8.99 21.62 6.18
C SER A 382 7.80 22.31 5.52
N MET A 383 6.62 22.31 6.16
CA MET A 383 5.43 22.92 5.61
C MET A 383 5.55 24.46 5.63
N PRO A 384 5.42 25.15 4.47
CA PRO A 384 5.68 26.59 4.40
C PRO A 384 4.64 27.43 5.14
N VAL A 385 3.40 26.94 5.20
CA VAL A 385 2.27 27.61 5.84
C VAL A 385 1.55 26.61 6.72
N GLN A 386 1.41 26.93 8.01
CA GLN A 386 0.66 26.10 8.93
C GLN A 386 -0.85 26.19 8.67
N PRO A 387 -1.60 25.09 8.87
CA PRO A 387 -3.04 25.11 8.73
C PRO A 387 -3.76 25.90 9.82
N PRO A 388 -5.01 26.31 9.58
CA PRO A 388 -5.87 26.82 10.64
C PRO A 388 -6.00 25.81 11.80
N PRO A 389 -5.93 26.25 13.07
CA PRO A 389 -5.98 25.34 14.22
C PRO A 389 -7.23 24.43 14.25
N ARG A 390 -8.36 24.90 13.72
CA ARG A 390 -9.59 24.10 13.59
C ARG A 390 -9.41 22.94 12.62
N ALA A 391 -8.81 23.19 11.46
CA ALA A 391 -8.53 22.16 10.46
C ALA A 391 -7.55 21.11 11.01
N LEU A 392 -6.49 21.56 11.69
CA LEU A 392 -5.55 20.66 12.35
C LEU A 392 -6.25 19.77 13.38
N LYS A 393 -7.01 20.34 14.33
CA LYS A 393 -7.75 19.58 15.35
C LYS A 393 -8.70 18.56 14.74
N ARG A 394 -9.38 18.90 13.64
CA ARG A 394 -10.27 18.00 12.89
C ARG A 394 -9.49 16.80 12.35
N VAL A 395 -8.37 17.03 11.67
CA VAL A 395 -7.54 15.97 11.09
C VAL A 395 -6.93 15.08 12.19
N LEU A 396 -6.47 15.67 13.29
CA LEU A 396 -5.95 14.90 14.44
C LEU A 396 -7.02 13.99 15.04
N LEU A 397 -8.27 14.47 15.14
CA LEU A 397 -9.40 13.65 15.59
C LEU A 397 -9.68 12.51 14.61
N VAL A 398 -9.66 12.76 13.30
CA VAL A 398 -9.81 11.72 12.28
C VAL A 398 -8.73 10.65 12.44
N CYS A 399 -7.46 11.05 12.57
CA CYS A 399 -6.35 10.13 12.84
C CYS A 399 -6.66 9.23 14.03
N LEU A 400 -7.02 9.80 15.20
CA LEU A 400 -7.31 9.04 16.41
C LEU A 400 -8.50 8.08 16.26
N ARG A 401 -9.55 8.49 15.53
CA ARG A 401 -10.74 7.65 15.30
C ARG A 401 -10.43 6.48 14.36
N CYS A 402 -9.59 6.70 13.35
CA CYS A 402 -9.15 5.66 12.42
C CYS A 402 -8.27 4.59 13.09
N ILE A 403 -7.42 4.99 14.05
CA ILE A 403 -6.50 4.08 14.75
C ILE A 403 -7.00 3.58 16.11
N ASP A 404 -8.32 3.60 16.33
CA ASP A 404 -8.91 3.03 17.55
C ASP A 404 -8.49 1.56 17.68
N SER A 405 -8.15 1.13 18.89
CA SER A 405 -7.75 -0.25 19.17
C SER A 405 -8.89 -1.23 18.90
N ASP A 406 -10.13 -0.77 19.06
CA ASP A 406 -11.34 -1.53 18.73
C ASP A 406 -11.75 -1.24 17.28
N ALA A 407 -11.64 -2.25 16.42
CA ALA A 407 -11.99 -2.15 15.00
C ALA A 407 -13.43 -1.71 14.75
N GLN A 408 -14.37 -2.04 15.65
CA GLN A 408 -15.79 -1.69 15.49
C GLN A 408 -16.06 -0.21 15.80
N LYS A 409 -15.15 0.47 16.51
CA LYS A 409 -15.25 1.91 16.80
C LYS A 409 -14.66 2.77 15.69
N ARG A 410 -13.87 2.18 14.78
CA ARG A 410 -13.30 2.88 13.64
C ARG A 410 -14.44 3.34 12.71
N PRO A 411 -14.42 4.58 12.22
CA PRO A 411 -15.43 5.08 11.29
C PRO A 411 -15.36 4.34 9.96
N LYS A 412 -16.49 4.22 9.27
CA LYS A 412 -16.49 3.77 7.87
C LYS A 412 -15.73 4.77 7.00
N MET A 413 -15.19 4.30 5.88
CA MET A 413 -14.33 5.15 5.07
C MET A 413 -15.08 6.33 4.43
N GLY A 414 -16.35 6.13 4.02
CA GLY A 414 -17.24 7.22 3.60
C GLY A 414 -17.50 8.25 4.70
N GLN A 415 -17.57 7.83 5.97
CA GLN A 415 -17.66 8.76 7.11
C GLN A 415 -16.36 9.56 7.24
N VAL A 416 -15.20 8.92 7.09
CA VAL A 416 -13.90 9.62 7.13
C VAL A 416 -13.78 10.66 6.02
N VAL A 417 -14.27 10.38 4.81
CA VAL A 417 -14.35 11.39 3.72
C VAL A 417 -15.12 12.61 4.19
N HIS A 418 -16.33 12.43 4.74
CA HIS A 418 -17.13 13.54 5.28
C HIS A 418 -16.45 14.28 6.44
N MET A 419 -15.76 13.55 7.33
CA MET A 419 -15.03 14.14 8.45
C MET A 419 -13.85 15.02 7.99
N LEU A 420 -13.23 14.70 6.86
CA LEU A 420 -12.13 15.46 6.29
C LEU A 420 -12.62 16.66 5.47
N GLU A 421 -13.72 16.50 4.73
CA GLU A 421 -14.34 17.55 3.89
C GLU A 421 -15.14 18.59 4.68
N GLY A 422 -15.75 18.19 5.81
CA GLY A 422 -16.69 19.04 6.52
C GLY A 422 -16.04 20.25 7.21
N ASP A 423 -16.42 21.47 6.81
CA ASP A 423 -16.01 22.73 7.45
C ASP A 423 -16.55 22.92 8.88
N GLU A 424 -17.62 22.19 9.22
CA GLU A 424 -18.19 22.14 10.57
C GLU A 424 -18.31 20.70 11.05
N PHE A 425 -17.61 20.38 12.13
CA PHE A 425 -17.90 19.19 12.91
C PHE A 425 -18.99 19.53 13.93
N PRO A 426 -20.11 18.78 14.01
CA PRO A 426 -20.99 18.91 15.15
C PRO A 426 -20.24 18.33 16.35
N PHE A 427 -19.67 19.21 17.16
CA PHE A 427 -19.19 18.86 18.49
C PHE A 427 -20.43 18.42 19.29
N ARG A 428 -20.82 17.15 19.21
CA ARG A 428 -21.60 16.55 20.29
C ARG A 428 -20.65 16.30 21.44
N VAL A 429 -20.34 17.38 22.17
CA VAL A 429 -20.17 17.23 23.62
C VAL A 429 -21.50 16.65 24.06
N GLU A 430 -21.52 15.43 24.58
CA GLU A 430 -22.62 15.03 25.45
C GLU A 430 -22.66 16.06 26.57
N HIS A 431 -23.53 17.06 26.40
CA HIS A 431 -23.93 17.93 27.48
C HIS A 431 -24.52 17.00 28.53
N ARG A 432 -23.71 16.64 29.54
CA ARG A 432 -24.27 16.19 30.81
C ARG A 432 -25.21 17.31 31.23
N SER A 433 -26.51 17.06 31.11
CA SER A 433 -27.53 17.99 31.56
C SER A 433 -27.32 18.23 33.05
N PRO A 434 -27.18 19.48 33.51
CA PRO A 434 -27.24 19.78 34.94
C PRO A 434 -28.70 19.69 35.37
N ARG A 435 -29.14 18.48 35.71
CA ARG A 435 -30.32 18.24 36.53
C ARG A 435 -29.91 17.23 37.57
N ASP A 436 -29.46 17.75 38.71
CA ASP A 436 -29.78 17.27 40.05
C ASP A 436 -29.00 18.08 41.09
N THR A 437 -29.29 19.38 41.14
CA THR A 437 -28.93 20.25 42.28
C THR A 437 -29.99 21.33 42.46
N SER A 438 -31.24 20.95 42.74
CA SER A 438 -32.19 21.85 43.41
C SER A 438 -33.37 21.10 44.03
N LEU A 439 -33.12 20.34 45.10
CA LEU A 439 -34.15 19.98 46.07
C LEU A 439 -33.60 20.18 47.49
N ALA A 440 -33.32 21.44 47.83
CA ALA A 440 -33.16 21.89 49.20
C ALA A 440 -33.20 23.42 49.27
N ALA A 441 -34.37 24.01 49.04
CA ALA A 441 -34.70 25.32 49.62
C ALA A 441 -36.15 25.68 49.34
N SER A 442 -36.79 26.23 50.37
CA SER A 442 -38.04 26.99 50.32
C SER A 442 -39.34 26.20 50.42
N ALA A 443 -39.58 25.69 51.63
CA ALA A 443 -40.92 25.71 52.21
C ALA A 443 -41.29 27.17 52.52
N LEU A 444 -42.34 27.68 51.87
CA LEU A 444 -43.24 28.73 52.35
C LEU A 444 -44.28 29.04 51.25
N THR A 445 -45.48 28.49 51.40
CA THR A 445 -46.68 28.94 50.67
C THR A 445 -47.74 29.39 51.67
N PRO A 446 -48.37 30.56 51.51
CA PRO A 446 -49.65 30.82 52.14
C PRO A 446 -50.80 30.28 51.28
N ARG A 447 -51.76 29.65 51.96
CA ARG A 447 -53.02 29.07 51.47
C ARG A 447 -53.83 30.00 50.55
N ARG A 448 -54.47 29.41 49.53
CA ARG A 448 -55.89 29.65 49.28
C ARG A 448 -56.60 28.42 48.70
N VAL A 449 -57.80 28.23 49.24
CA VAL A 449 -58.77 27.13 49.16
C VAL A 449 -59.31 26.90 47.75
N GLN A 450 -59.44 25.63 47.35
CA GLN A 450 -60.64 25.15 46.66
C GLN A 450 -60.87 23.65 46.91
N LEU A 451 -62.04 23.36 47.48
CA LEU A 451 -62.62 22.04 47.65
C LEU A 451 -63.01 21.47 46.28
N ALA A 452 -62.80 20.17 46.07
CA ALA A 452 -63.88 19.20 45.87
C ALA A 452 -63.30 17.79 45.68
N SER A 453 -63.82 16.84 46.48
CA SER A 453 -64.09 15.42 46.20
C SER A 453 -63.17 14.67 45.21
N GLY A 454 -62.52 13.56 45.52
CA GLY A 454 -62.78 12.57 46.55
C GLY A 454 -62.38 11.20 45.99
N ILE A 455 -61.86 10.36 46.88
CA ILE A 455 -61.80 8.88 46.79
C ILE A 455 -60.74 8.33 45.83
N VAL A 456 -59.53 7.99 46.33
CA VAL A 456 -59.01 6.62 46.61
C VAL A 456 -59.32 5.61 45.48
N ASP A 457 -58.38 4.92 44.84
CA ASP A 457 -57.46 3.97 45.46
C ASP A 457 -56.45 3.40 44.46
N LEU A 458 -55.30 3.01 45.02
CA LEU A 458 -54.34 1.94 44.69
C LEU A 458 -54.05 1.58 43.22
N GLU A 459 -52.81 1.76 42.77
CA GLU A 459 -51.69 0.82 42.98
C GLU A 459 -51.95 -0.62 42.52
N ARG A 460 -51.40 -0.94 41.35
CA ARG A 460 -50.62 -2.14 41.00
C ARG A 460 -50.64 -2.24 39.47
N SER A 461 -49.58 -2.61 38.76
CA SER A 461 -48.31 -3.19 39.15
C SER A 461 -47.42 -3.14 37.92
N MET A 462 -46.14 -2.87 38.16
CA MET A 462 -44.96 -3.57 37.63
C MET A 462 -45.03 -4.04 36.17
N TRP A 463 -44.15 -3.49 35.33
CA TRP A 463 -43.01 -4.20 34.73
C TRP A 463 -42.45 -3.32 33.60
N ARG A 464 -41.44 -2.49 33.91
CA ARG A 464 -40.25 -2.21 33.09
C ARG A 464 -39.27 -1.32 33.85
#